data_AF-Q8KUT4-F1
#
_entry.id   AF-Q8KUT4-F1
#
_cell.length_a   1.000
_cell.length_b   1.000
_cell.length_c   1.000
_cell.angle_alpha   90.00
_cell.angle_beta   90.00
_cell.angle_gamma   90.00
#
_symmetry.space_group_name_H-M   'P 1'
#
loop_
_entity.id
_entity.type
_entity.pdbx_description
1 polymer ?
#
loop_
_entity_poly.entity_id
_entity_poly.type
_entity_poly.pdbx_seq_one_letter_code
_entity_poly.pdbx_strand_id
1 'polypeptide(L)' 'MIAQAQRQDKLHQWQTQQRQMELNSVQAQLDALVVKAPYSGRVRRVRWLEQVGGQVKVEIALQIFNE' A
#
# COMPACT_ATOMS: atom_id res chain seq x y z
N MET A 1 42.97 1.29 13.99
CA MET A 1 41.98 1.66 12.94
C MET A 1 40.60 0.98 13.07
N ILE A 2 40.41 0.00 13.97
CA ILE A 2 39.16 -0.80 14.06
C ILE A 2 37.94 0.00 14.58
N ALA A 3 38.15 1.01 15.43
CA ALA A 3 37.06 1.77 16.06
C ALA A 3 36.31 2.73 15.10
N GLN A 4 36.90 3.06 13.95
CA GLN A 4 36.26 3.91 12.94
C GLN A 4 35.33 3.09 12.04
N ALA A 5 35.74 1.90 11.62
CA ALA A 5 34.93 0.98 10.81
C ALA A 5 33.60 0.61 11.50
N GLN A 6 33.65 0.23 12.79
CA GLN A 6 32.45 -0.09 13.57
C GLN A 6 31.46 1.08 13.71
N ARG A 7 31.96 2.32 13.68
CA ARG A 7 31.13 3.53 13.79
C ARG A 7 30.44 3.85 12.46
N GLN A 8 31.15 3.62 11.35
CA GLN A 8 30.63 3.75 9.99
C GLN A 8 29.54 2.70 9.71
N ASP A 9 29.77 1.44 10.09
CA ASP A 9 28.79 0.37 9.94
C ASP A 9 27.46 0.67 10.65
N LYS A 10 27.53 1.20 11.88
CA LYS A 10 26.33 1.60 12.63
C LYS A 10 25.56 2.74 11.96
N LEU A 11 26.26 3.72 11.38
CA LEU A 11 25.65 4.80 10.62
C LEU A 11 24.96 4.28 9.35
N HIS A 12 25.61 3.38 8.62
CA HIS A 12 25.02 2.75 7.42
C HIS A 12 23.81 1.89 7.77
N GLN A 13 23.86 1.13 8.86
CA GLN A 13 22.72 0.36 9.36
C GLN A 13 21.55 1.28 9.75
N TRP A 14 21.84 2.36 10.48
CA TRP A 14 20.82 3.34 10.87
C TRP A 14 20.18 4.03 9.67
N GLN A 15 20.97 4.45 8.67
CA GLN A 15 20.45 5.03 7.42
C GLN A 15 19.63 4.05 6.60
N THR A 16 20.01 2.76 6.60
CA THR A 16 19.26 1.71 5.92
C THR A 16 17.93 1.46 6.63
N GLN A 17 17.93 1.46 7.96
CA GLN A 17 16.73 1.29 8.76
C GLN A 17 15.74 2.45 8.56
N GLN A 18 16.22 3.70 8.52
CA GLN A 18 15.39 4.88 8.22
C GLN A 18 14.72 4.75 6.84
N ARG A 19 15.50 4.43 5.81
CA ARG A 19 14.95 4.20 4.47
C ARG A 19 13.96 3.04 4.42
N GLN A 20 14.21 1.97 5.17
CA GLN A 20 13.25 0.86 5.25
C GLN A 20 11.92 1.29 5.89
N MET A 21 11.96 2.14 6.92
CA MET A 21 10.74 2.69 7.52
C MET A 21 9.97 3.58 6.54
N GLU A 22 10.67 4.41 5.77
CA GLU A 22 10.06 5.22 4.70
C GLU A 22 9.42 4.36 3.62
N LEU A 23 10.10 3.30 3.15
CA LEU A 23 9.53 2.36 2.18
C LEU A 23 8.29 1.66 2.73
N ASN A 24 8.33 1.22 3.99
CA ASN A 24 7.19 0.59 4.64
C ASN A 24 6.00 1.54 4.77
N SER A 25 6.25 2.83 5.05
CA SER A 25 5.19 3.84 5.17
C SER A 25 4.56 4.15 3.81
N VAL A 26 5.36 4.25 2.76
CA VAL A 26 4.87 4.41 1.38
C VAL A 26 4.07 3.18 0.95
N GLN A 27 4.54 1.96 1.24
CA GLN A 27 3.80 0.74 0.93
C GLN A 27 2.45 0.70 1.63
N ALA A 28 2.39 1.07 2.92
CA ALA A 28 1.13 1.14 3.65
C ALA A 28 0.15 2.18 3.07
N GLN A 29 0.67 3.32 2.59
CA GLN A 29 -0.15 4.33 1.89
C GLN A 29 -0.69 3.80 0.56
N LEU A 30 0.11 3.07 -0.19
CA LEU A 30 -0.33 2.42 -1.43
C LEU A 30 -1.38 1.34 -1.15
N ASP A 31 -1.19 0.52 -0.12
CA ASP A 31 -2.15 -0.52 0.27
C ASP A 31 -3.49 0.09 0.71
N ALA A 32 -3.48 1.26 1.36
CA ALA A 32 -4.68 2.00 1.73
C ALA A 32 -5.48 2.53 0.51
N LEU A 33 -4.85 2.68 -0.65
CA LEU A 33 -5.53 3.05 -1.90
C LEU A 33 -6.22 1.84 -2.56
N VAL A 34 -5.88 0.62 -2.15
CA VAL A 34 -6.46 -0.61 -2.71
C VAL A 34 -7.74 -0.97 -1.97
N VAL A 35 -8.89 -0.79 -2.63
CA VAL A 35 -10.17 -1.28 -2.11
C VAL A 35 -10.31 -2.77 -2.39
N LYS A 36 -10.31 -3.60 -1.33
CA LYS A 36 -10.54 -5.05 -1.43
C LYS A 36 -12.04 -5.34 -1.38
N ALA A 37 -12.50 -6.28 -2.19
CA ALA A 37 -13.88 -6.76 -2.14
C ALA A 37 -14.12 -7.55 -0.84
N PRO A 38 -15.28 -7.37 -0.17
CA PRO A 38 -15.59 -8.07 1.09
C PRO A 38 -15.89 -9.56 0.91
N TYR A 39 -16.20 -10.01 -0.32
CA TYR A 39 -16.55 -11.39 -0.65
C TYR A 39 -15.89 -11.81 -1.96
N SER A 40 -15.65 -13.11 -2.12
CA SER A 40 -15.31 -13.72 -3.39
C SER A 40 -16.55 -13.78 -4.30
N GLY A 41 -16.35 -13.54 -5.59
CA GLY A 41 -17.45 -13.52 -6.56
C GLY A 41 -16.98 -13.08 -7.94
N ARG A 42 -17.91 -12.99 -8.88
CA ARG A 42 -17.65 -12.45 -10.22
C ARG A 42 -18.06 -10.99 -10.28
N VAL A 43 -17.14 -10.11 -10.67
CA VAL A 43 -17.47 -8.71 -10.98
C VAL A 43 -18.36 -8.70 -12.23
N ARG A 44 -19.55 -8.09 -12.13
CA ARG A 44 -20.50 -7.99 -13.25
C ARG A 44 -20.43 -6.64 -13.94
N ARG A 45 -20.24 -5.58 -13.16
CA ARG A 45 -20.20 -4.21 -13.67
C ARG A 45 -19.30 -3.35 -12.80
N VAL A 46 -18.52 -2.50 -13.45
CA VAL A 46 -17.79 -1.41 -12.82
C VAL A 46 -18.30 -0.12 -13.46
N ARG A 47 -18.82 0.80 -12.65
CA ARG A 47 -19.36 2.07 -13.12
C ARG A 47 -18.64 3.22 -12.43
N TRP A 48 -18.04 4.08 -13.22
CA TRP A 48 -17.51 5.37 -12.76
C TRP A 48 -18.68 6.30 -12.45
N LEU A 49 -18.70 6.85 -11.24
CA LEU A 49 -19.78 7.74 -10.79
C LEU A 49 -19.35 9.20 -10.92
N GLU A 50 -18.33 9.61 -10.19
CA GLU A 50 -17.85 10.99 -10.16
C GLU A 50 -16.41 11.06 -9.65
N GLN A 51 -15.72 12.16 -9.98
CA GLN A 51 -14.43 12.52 -9.38
C GLN A 51 -14.59 13.85 -8.66
N VAL A 52 -14.44 13.86 -7.34
CA VAL A 52 -14.63 15.04 -6.48
C VAL A 52 -13.43 15.16 -5.54
N GLY A 53 -12.78 16.32 -5.52
CA GLY A 53 -11.70 16.60 -4.55
C GLY A 53 -10.51 15.64 -4.63
N GLY A 54 -10.17 15.15 -5.83
CA GLY A 54 -9.08 14.17 -6.01
C GLY A 54 -9.45 12.72 -5.65
N GLN A 55 -10.69 12.47 -5.21
CA GLN A 55 -11.21 11.13 -4.99
C GLN A 55 -12.06 10.68 -6.18
N VAL A 56 -11.96 9.41 -6.54
CA VAL A 56 -12.81 8.78 -7.56
C VAL A 56 -13.84 7.91 -6.86
N LYS A 57 -15.12 8.13 -7.16
CA LYS A 57 -16.20 7.25 -6.75
C LYS A 57 -16.55 6.27 -7.86
N VAL A 58 -16.55 4.98 -7.52
CA VAL A 58 -16.84 3.87 -8.42
C VAL A 58 -17.86 2.96 -7.75
N GLU A 59 -18.87 2.53 -8.50
CA GLU A 59 -19.79 1.45 -8.09
C GLU A 59 -19.32 0.14 -8.72
N ILE A 60 -19.15 -0.90 -7.90
CA ILE A 60 -18.79 -2.25 -8.34
C ILE A 60 -19.94 -3.21 -7.98
N ALA A 61 -20.58 -3.78 -9.00
CA ALA A 61 -21.60 -4.80 -8.81
C ALA A 61 -20.95 -6.19 -8.79
N LEU A 62 -21.02 -6.85 -7.65
CA LEU A 62 -20.48 -8.20 -7.44
C LEU A 62 -21.61 -9.22 -7.46
N GLN A 63 -21.43 -10.29 -8.24
CA GLN A 63 -22.25 -11.49 -8.13
C GLN A 63 -21.52 -12.49 -7.23
N ILE A 64 -22.10 -12.75 -6.06
CA ILE A 64 -21.61 -13.73 -5.09
C ILE A 64 -22.25 -15.08 -5.40
N PHE A 65 -21.47 -16.15 -5.36
CA PHE A 65 -21.97 -17.51 -5.42
C PHE A 65 -21.95 -18.05 -3.99
N ASN A 66 -23.12 -18.35 -3.43
CA ASN A 66 -23.18 -19.19 -2.24
C ASN A 66 -23.08 -20.64 -2.74
N GLU A 67 -22.03 -21.33 -2.32
CA GLU A 67 -21.99 -22.80 -2.39
C GLU A 67 -23.06 -23.41 -1.49
#